data_AF-A0A2G6R0A3-F1
#
_entry.id   AF-A0A2G6R0A3-F1
#
_cell.length_a   1.000
_cell.length_b   1.000
_cell.length_c   1.000
_cell.angle_alpha   90.00
_cell.angle_beta   90.00
_cell.angle_gamma   90.00
#
_symmetry.space_group_name_H-M   'P 1'
#
loop_
_entity.id
_entity.type
_entity.pdbx_description
1 polymer ?
#
loop_
_entity_poly.entity_id
_entity_poly.type
_entity_poly.pdbx_seq_one_letter_code
_entity_poly.pdbx_strand_id
1 'polypeptide(L)'
;MGLGFAKAQSKTEDLQIDKVFSNFWEAKNSVKVELDFQDSEGYYYKSLVTENNPEAISFAKTCIKKDKKEAQKVKEVYAEGKLATIYLTLSTKGEFYRFILFNDNGKGKMTLVYIESENKDILKIILKKQ
;
A
#
# COMPACT_ATOMS: atom_id res chain seq x y z
N MET A 1 -21.66 -14.34 -29.79
CA MET A 1 -21.72 -13.70 -28.45
C MET A 1 -20.75 -14.45 -27.56
N GLY A 2 -19.55 -13.92 -27.34
CA GLY A 2 -18.58 -14.47 -26.40
C GLY A 2 -18.50 -13.54 -25.20
N LEU A 3 -18.85 -14.05 -24.02
CA LEU A 3 -18.84 -13.37 -22.73
C LEU A 3 -17.42 -12.89 -22.38
N GLY A 4 -17.38 -11.73 -21.72
CA GLY A 4 -16.17 -10.95 -21.51
C GLY A 4 -15.23 -11.48 -20.44
N PHE A 5 -14.01 -10.98 -20.50
CA PHE A 5 -13.13 -10.85 -19.35
C PHE A 5 -12.74 -9.38 -19.31
N ALA A 6 -13.39 -8.62 -18.43
CA ALA A 6 -12.96 -7.28 -18.12
C ALA A 6 -11.51 -7.39 -17.61
N LYS A 7 -10.56 -6.78 -18.34
CA LYS A 7 -9.20 -6.55 -17.87
C LYS A 7 -9.28 -5.97 -16.47
N ALA A 8 -8.60 -6.57 -15.50
CA ALA A 8 -8.47 -6.05 -14.14
C ALA A 8 -8.09 -4.57 -14.21
N GLN A 9 -9.06 -3.70 -13.93
CA GLN A 9 -8.95 -2.26 -14.05
C GLN A 9 -8.42 -1.75 -12.71
N SER A 10 -7.11 -1.50 -12.70
CA SER A 10 -6.39 -0.68 -11.73
C SER A 10 -6.88 -0.64 -10.29
N LYS A 11 -6.32 -1.55 -9.49
CA LYS A 11 -6.67 -1.75 -8.09
C LYS A 11 -6.36 -0.53 -7.22
N THR A 12 -5.32 0.24 -7.55
CA THR A 12 -4.87 1.42 -6.79
C THR A 12 -5.15 2.79 -7.42
N GLU A 13 -5.60 2.89 -8.67
CA GLU A 13 -5.59 4.17 -9.43
C GLU A 13 -6.41 5.31 -8.82
N ASP A 14 -7.40 5.00 -7.98
CA ASP A 14 -8.18 6.02 -7.26
C ASP A 14 -7.44 6.63 -6.05
N LEU A 15 -6.28 6.08 -5.67
CA LEU A 15 -5.51 6.47 -4.49
C LEU A 15 -4.25 7.26 -4.87
N GLN A 16 -3.87 8.23 -4.04
CA GLN A 16 -2.66 9.02 -4.29
C GLN A 16 -1.37 8.18 -4.13
N ILE A 17 -1.38 7.14 -3.29
CA ILE A 17 -0.25 6.20 -3.18
C ILE A 17 0.09 5.48 -4.49
N ASP A 18 -0.85 5.35 -5.43
CA ASP A 18 -0.56 4.77 -6.75
C ASP A 18 0.54 5.55 -7.49
N LYS A 19 0.56 6.87 -7.32
CA LYS A 19 1.60 7.73 -7.87
C LYS A 19 2.98 7.43 -7.30
N VAL A 20 3.05 6.93 -6.06
CA VAL A 20 4.34 6.52 -5.46
C VAL A 20 4.85 5.28 -6.16
N PHE A 21 3.98 4.28 -6.36
CA PHE A 21 4.34 3.09 -7.13
C PHE A 21 4.75 3.49 -8.53
N SER A 22 3.93 4.25 -9.27
CA SER A 22 4.23 4.67 -10.64
C SER A 22 5.55 5.45 -10.78
N ASN A 23 5.84 6.39 -9.87
CA ASN A 23 7.05 7.22 -9.96
C ASN A 23 8.33 6.51 -9.51
N PHE A 24 8.22 5.54 -8.59
CA PHE A 24 9.38 4.92 -7.94
C PHE A 24 9.50 3.40 -8.16
N TRP A 25 8.66 2.81 -9.03
CA TRP A 25 8.68 1.38 -9.34
C TRP A 25 10.03 0.90 -9.90
N GLU A 26 10.66 1.73 -10.73
CA GLU A 26 11.95 1.45 -11.37
C GLU A 26 13.10 2.26 -10.73
N ALA A 27 12.88 2.81 -9.53
CA ALA A 27 13.92 3.56 -8.84
C ALA A 27 15.12 2.67 -8.49
N LYS A 28 16.34 3.22 -8.58
CA LYS A 28 17.55 2.52 -8.11
C LYS A 28 17.45 2.23 -6.61
N ASN A 29 18.03 1.12 -6.17
CA ASN A 29 17.98 0.65 -4.78
C ASN A 29 16.54 0.49 -4.26
N SER A 30 15.65 0.00 -5.14
CA SER A 30 14.30 -0.38 -4.77
C SER A 30 14.10 -1.90 -4.84
N VAL A 31 13.27 -2.42 -3.94
CA VAL A 31 12.75 -3.78 -3.98
C VAL A 31 11.25 -3.68 -4.15
N LYS A 32 10.71 -4.38 -5.13
CA LYS A 32 9.30 -4.33 -5.48
C LYS A 32 8.71 -5.73 -5.60
N VAL A 33 7.47 -5.86 -5.19
CA VAL A 33 6.70 -7.11 -5.28
C VAL A 33 5.29 -6.74 -5.67
N GLU A 34 4.75 -7.44 -6.66
CA GLU A 34 3.34 -7.39 -7.04
C GLU A 34 2.84 -8.83 -7.16
N LEU A 35 1.80 -9.15 -6.41
CA LEU A 35 1.17 -10.45 -6.38
C LEU A 35 -0.32 -10.24 -6.61
N ASP A 36 -0.83 -10.86 -7.67
CA ASP A 36 -2.24 -10.85 -7.99
C ASP A 36 -2.81 -12.26 -7.88
N PHE A 37 -3.55 -12.50 -6.81
CA PHE A 37 -4.22 -13.76 -6.54
C PHE A 37 -5.72 -13.55 -6.31
N GLN A 38 -6.32 -12.49 -6.87
CA GLN A 38 -7.74 -12.23 -6.63
C GLN A 38 -8.62 -13.36 -7.17
N ASP A 39 -8.31 -13.88 -8.35
CA ASP A 39 -9.11 -14.95 -8.95
C ASP A 39 -8.99 -16.31 -8.23
N SER A 40 -7.92 -16.53 -7.46
CA SER A 40 -7.63 -17.82 -6.81
C SER A 40 -7.76 -17.80 -5.29
N GLU A 41 -7.31 -16.72 -4.64
CA GLU A 41 -7.22 -16.58 -3.19
C GLU A 41 -7.87 -15.28 -2.66
N GLY A 42 -8.50 -14.48 -3.53
CA GLY A 42 -9.26 -13.30 -3.14
C GLY A 42 -8.41 -12.14 -2.60
N TYR A 43 -7.12 -12.06 -2.95
CA TYR A 43 -6.25 -10.94 -2.52
C TYR A 43 -5.29 -10.43 -3.59
N TYR A 44 -4.91 -9.16 -3.43
CA TYR A 44 -3.88 -8.49 -4.20
C TYR A 44 -2.89 -7.82 -3.25
N TYR A 45 -1.60 -7.91 -3.55
CA TYR A 45 -0.53 -7.34 -2.75
C TYR A 45 0.45 -6.59 -3.65
N LYS A 46 0.74 -5.33 -3.31
CA LYS A 46 1.78 -4.54 -3.96
C LYS A 46 2.68 -3.92 -2.91
N SER A 47 3.99 -4.01 -3.09
CA SER A 47 4.95 -3.39 -2.18
C SER A 47 6.09 -2.72 -2.93
N LEU A 48 6.61 -1.67 -2.29
CA LEU A 48 7.79 -0.95 -2.72
C LEU A 48 8.61 -0.60 -1.47
N VAL A 49 9.84 -1.06 -1.46
CA VAL A 49 10.86 -0.67 -0.49
C VAL A 49 11.90 0.14 -1.24
N THR A 50 12.27 1.31 -0.73
CA THR A 50 13.35 2.13 -1.31
C THR A 50 14.37 2.46 -0.26
N GLU A 51 15.65 2.47 -0.64
CA GLU A 51 16.77 2.83 0.23
C GLU A 51 17.52 4.05 -0.30
N ASN A 52 17.92 4.93 0.60
CA ASN A 52 18.63 6.19 0.32
C ASN A 52 17.91 7.08 -0.71
N ASN A 53 16.57 7.08 -0.70
CA ASN A 53 15.74 7.88 -1.59
C ASN A 53 14.84 8.86 -0.80
N PRO A 54 15.37 10.03 -0.40
CA PRO A 54 14.60 11.00 0.39
C PRO A 54 13.41 11.59 -0.38
N GLU A 55 13.49 11.66 -1.70
CA GLU A 55 12.39 12.13 -2.56
C GLU A 55 11.20 11.18 -2.48
N ALA A 56 11.44 9.86 -2.62
CA ALA A 56 10.40 8.84 -2.50
C ALA A 56 9.73 8.87 -1.13
N ILE A 57 10.50 9.01 -0.06
CA ILE A 57 9.98 9.13 1.32
C ILE A 57 9.06 10.36 1.47
N SER A 58 9.54 11.53 1.02
CA SER A 58 8.79 12.79 1.12
C SER A 58 7.51 12.75 0.28
N PHE A 59 7.60 12.21 -0.94
CA PHE A 59 6.48 12.07 -1.85
C PHE A 59 5.44 11.08 -1.30
N ALA A 60 5.87 9.92 -0.81
CA ALA A 60 4.99 8.94 -0.17
C ALA A 60 4.24 9.55 1.02
N LYS A 61 4.91 10.29 1.90
CA LYS A 61 4.26 11.00 3.02
C LYS A 61 3.21 11.99 2.54
N THR A 62 3.44 12.65 1.42
CA THR A 62 2.48 13.60 0.83
C THR A 62 1.25 12.88 0.27
N CYS A 63 1.43 11.77 -0.44
CA CYS A 63 0.32 10.94 -0.93
C CYS A 63 -0.51 10.36 0.22
N ILE A 64 0.16 9.79 1.23
CA ILE A 64 -0.48 9.23 2.42
C ILE A 64 -1.30 10.28 3.17
N LYS A 65 -0.82 11.52 3.30
CA LYS A 65 -1.59 12.60 3.94
C LYS A 65 -2.92 12.89 3.24
N LYS A 66 -3.00 12.65 1.92
CA LYS A 66 -4.24 12.80 1.16
C LYS A 66 -5.15 11.59 1.37
N ASP A 67 -4.63 10.38 1.15
CA ASP A 67 -5.39 9.14 1.30
C ASP A 67 -5.89 8.94 2.75
N LYS A 68 -5.14 9.43 3.74
CA LYS A 68 -5.53 9.45 5.16
C LYS A 68 -6.86 10.18 5.40
N LYS A 69 -7.18 11.23 4.62
CA LYS A 69 -8.42 12.00 4.80
C LYS A 69 -9.67 11.19 4.45
N GLU A 70 -9.51 10.21 3.58
CA GLU A 70 -10.58 9.35 3.09
C GLU A 70 -10.55 7.97 3.75
N ALA A 71 -9.58 7.73 4.64
CA ALA A 71 -9.43 6.49 5.38
C ALA A 71 -10.50 6.37 6.47
N GLN A 72 -11.14 5.20 6.55
CA GLN A 72 -12.10 4.88 7.61
C GLN A 72 -11.43 4.71 8.97
N LYS A 73 -10.20 4.16 8.98
CA LYS A 73 -9.40 4.00 10.20
C LYS A 73 -7.95 4.35 9.92
N VAL A 74 -7.34 5.02 10.89
CA VAL A 74 -5.95 5.42 10.85
C VAL A 74 -5.26 4.97 12.13
N LYS A 75 -4.10 4.34 12.02
CA LYS A 75 -3.19 4.09 13.14
C LYS A 75 -1.83 4.66 12.80
N GLU A 76 -1.32 5.51 13.66
CA GLU A 76 0.00 6.12 13.53
C GLU A 76 0.88 5.69 14.70
N VAL A 77 2.14 5.40 14.39
CA VAL A 77 3.17 5.10 15.37
C VAL A 77 4.30 6.10 15.16
N TYR A 78 4.61 6.82 16.23
CA TYR A 78 5.70 7.79 16.26
C TYR A 78 6.91 7.16 16.94
N ALA A 79 8.10 7.36 16.38
CA ALA A 79 9.37 7.02 16.98
C ALA A 79 10.23 8.28 17.02
N GLU A 80 10.83 8.59 18.18
CA GLU A 80 11.69 9.77 18.35
C GLU A 80 11.03 11.08 17.89
N GLY A 81 9.72 11.23 18.14
CA GLY A 81 8.95 12.41 17.76
C GLY A 81 8.62 12.51 16.26
N LYS A 82 9.01 11.53 15.43
CA LYS A 82 8.73 11.48 13.99
C LYS A 82 7.72 10.37 13.68
N LEU A 83 6.86 10.60 12.69
CA LEU A 83 5.95 9.56 12.18
C LEU A 83 6.78 8.44 11.55
N ALA A 84 6.81 7.28 12.20
CA ALA A 84 7.60 6.14 11.78
C ALA A 84 6.75 5.14 11.00
N THR A 85 5.53 4.84 11.45
CA THR A 85 4.63 3.93 10.76
C THR A 85 3.23 4.51 10.69
N ILE A 86 2.55 4.28 9.58
CA ILE A 86 1.13 4.57 9.43
C ILE A 86 0.44 3.41 8.74
N TYR A 87 -0.75 3.11 9.25
CA TYR A 87 -1.63 2.09 8.75
C TYR A 87 -3.00 2.71 8.48
N LEU A 88 -3.45 2.63 7.23
CA LEU A 88 -4.74 3.12 6.78
C LEU A 88 -5.63 1.92 6.42
N THR A 89 -6.85 1.93 6.94
CA THR A 89 -7.95 1.12 6.41
C THR A 89 -8.85 2.03 5.60
N LEU A 90 -8.96 1.76 4.31
CA LEU A 90 -9.77 2.55 3.39
C LEU A 90 -11.19 1.98 3.28
N SER A 91 -12.09 2.73 2.66
CA SER A 91 -13.40 2.21 2.28
C SER A 91 -13.25 1.02 1.32
N THR A 92 -14.12 0.03 1.45
CA THR A 92 -14.14 -1.13 0.54
C THR A 92 -14.41 -0.67 -0.90
N LYS A 93 -13.86 -1.41 -1.86
CA LYS A 93 -14.14 -1.23 -3.31
C LYS A 93 -14.70 -2.55 -3.81
N GLY A 94 -16.01 -2.58 -4.06
CA GLY A 94 -16.74 -3.85 -4.20
C GLY A 94 -16.67 -4.65 -2.90
N GLU A 95 -16.27 -5.92 -3.01
CA GLU A 95 -16.09 -6.84 -1.88
C GLU A 95 -14.71 -6.76 -1.21
N PHE A 96 -13.77 -6.01 -1.79
CA PHE A 96 -12.40 -5.96 -1.28
C PHE A 96 -12.21 -4.90 -0.19
N TYR A 97 -11.68 -5.33 0.95
CA TYR A 97 -11.08 -4.48 1.97
C TYR A 97 -9.72 -3.98 1.49
N ARG A 98 -9.46 -2.68 1.67
CA ARG A 98 -8.27 -2.01 1.16
C ARG A 98 -7.43 -1.43 2.28
N PHE A 99 -6.12 -1.68 2.20
CA PHE A 99 -5.17 -1.32 3.24
C PHE A 99 -3.92 -0.66 2.67
N ILE A 100 -3.43 0.37 3.36
CA ILE A 100 -2.11 0.96 3.10
C ILE A 100 -1.28 0.81 4.37
N LEU A 101 -0.08 0.24 4.24
CA LEU A 101 0.93 0.21 5.31
C LEU A 101 2.13 1.00 4.81
N PHE A 102 2.60 1.94 5.62
CA PHE A 102 3.82 2.68 5.34
C PHE A 102 4.70 2.71 6.57
N ASN A 103 5.99 2.48 6.36
CA ASN A 103 7.04 2.61 7.36
C ASN A 103 8.18 3.47 6.79
N ASP A 104 8.62 4.44 7.58
CA ASP A 104 9.89 5.15 7.42
C ASP A 104 10.74 4.84 8.65
N ASN A 105 11.85 4.14 8.44
CA ASN A 105 12.71 3.73 9.55
C ASN A 105 13.67 4.83 10.02
N GLY A 106 13.60 6.03 9.42
CA GLY A 106 14.45 7.18 9.76
C GLY A 106 15.89 7.08 9.27
N LYS A 107 16.29 5.96 8.64
CA LYS A 107 17.64 5.70 8.11
C LYS A 107 17.66 5.71 6.58
N GLY A 108 16.79 6.52 5.97
CA GLY A 108 16.68 6.64 4.52
C GLY A 108 16.00 5.46 3.83
N LYS A 109 15.36 4.55 4.59
CA LYS A 109 14.62 3.41 4.04
C LYS A 109 13.14 3.55 4.35
N MET A 110 12.32 3.46 3.30
CA MET A 110 10.87 3.32 3.44
C MET A 110 10.38 1.98 2.95
N THR A 111 9.26 1.55 3.48
CA THR A 111 8.43 0.44 3.01
C THR A 111 7.02 0.96 2.80
N LEU A 112 6.47 0.77 1.61
CA LEU A 112 5.08 1.03 1.27
C LEU A 112 4.44 -0.28 0.81
N VAL A 113 3.28 -0.61 1.36
CA VAL A 113 2.52 -1.80 1.00
C VAL A 113 1.06 -1.38 0.79
N TYR A 114 0.48 -1.89 -0.29
CA TYR A 114 -0.94 -1.85 -0.57
C TYR A 114 -1.50 -3.27 -0.64
N ILE A 115 -2.67 -3.48 -0.05
CA ILE A 115 -3.33 -4.78 -0.01
C ILE A 115 -4.81 -4.59 -0.30
N GLU A 116 -5.34 -5.43 -1.18
CA GLU A 116 -6.77 -5.70 -1.31
C GLU A 116 -7.05 -7.13 -0.90
N SER A 117 -8.17 -7.36 -0.22
CA SER A 117 -8.54 -8.71 0.24
C SER A 117 -10.04 -8.80 0.48
N GLU A 118 -10.66 -9.91 0.09
CA GLU A 118 -12.04 -10.26 0.48
C GLU A 118 -12.17 -10.46 1.99
N ASN A 119 -11.06 -10.78 2.67
CA ASN A 119 -10.99 -10.97 4.10
C ASN A 119 -10.47 -9.71 4.82
N LYS A 120 -11.29 -9.09 5.67
CA LYS A 120 -10.93 -7.93 6.51
C LYS A 120 -9.80 -8.19 7.50
N ASP A 121 -9.59 -9.45 7.88
CA ASP A 121 -8.60 -9.88 8.87
C ASP A 121 -7.29 -10.34 8.23
N ILE A 122 -7.11 -10.15 6.91
CA ILE A 122 -5.88 -10.52 6.16
C ILE A 122 -4.60 -10.01 6.83
N LEU A 123 -4.67 -8.86 7.49
CA LEU A 123 -3.53 -8.28 8.18
C LEU A 123 -3.15 -9.06 9.44
N LYS A 124 -4.07 -9.74 10.11
CA LYS A 124 -3.73 -10.65 11.21
C LYS A 124 -2.99 -11.88 10.68
N ILE A 125 -3.24 -12.24 9.42
CA ILE A 125 -2.57 -13.36 8.75
C ILE A 125 -1.15 -12.93 8.34
N ILE A 126 -1.02 -11.76 7.70
CA ILE A 126 0.26 -11.24 7.18
C ILE A 126 1.17 -10.68 8.28
N LEU A 127 0.60 -10.00 9.29
CA LEU A 127 1.35 -9.35 10.38
C LEU A 127 1.45 -10.21 11.63
N LYS A 128 1.12 -11.51 11.57
CA LYS A 128 1.33 -12.41 12.70
C LYS A 128 2.83 -12.39 13.02
N LYS A 129 3.18 -11.78 14.16
CA LYS A 129 4.50 -11.92 14.77
C LYS A 129 4.75 -13.42 14.92
N GLN A 130 5.76 -13.93 14.21
CA GLN A 130 6.37 -15.19 14.61
C GLN A 130 7.03 -15.02 15.98
#